data_AF-A0AA39MD98-F1
#
_entry.id   AF-A0AA39MD98-F1
#
_cell.length_a   1.000
_cell.length_b   1.000
_cell.length_c   1.000
_cell.angle_alpha   90.00
_cell.angle_beta   90.00
_cell.angle_gamma   90.00
#
_symmetry.space_group_name_H-M   'P 1'
#
loop_
_entity.id
_entity.type
_entity.pdbx_description
1 polymer ?
#
loop_
_entity_poly.entity_id
_entity_poly.type
_entity_poly.pdbx_seq_one_letter_code
_entity_poly.pdbx_strand_id
1 'polypeptide(L)'
;MVGRAESLIKKRQNHIEIQEKWIRCAALLYKAEQEKQGTEEKKGLRTVCKEMVERCWQEDQERITVDKQTVSQRLAGIQSQAQSNAERNEALNAEESKSLISYAVNIAQRGFPLTPH
;
A
#
# COMPACT_ATOMS: atom_id res chain seq x y z
N MET A 1 -23.73 -13.55 -1.62
CA MET A 1 -23.60 -13.08 -0.22
C MET A 1 -22.94 -11.71 -0.23
N VAL A 2 -23.74 -10.66 -0.15
CA VAL A 2 -23.27 -9.26 -0.03
C VAL A 2 -23.33 -8.92 1.46
N GLY A 3 -22.21 -8.52 2.07
CA GLY A 3 -22.22 -7.98 3.45
C GLY A 3 -21.25 -8.57 4.49
N ARG A 4 -20.24 -9.38 4.13
CA ARG A 4 -19.20 -9.74 5.11
C ARG A 4 -18.21 -8.58 5.25
N ALA A 5 -18.17 -7.96 6.43
CA ALA A 5 -17.18 -6.93 6.74
C ALA A 5 -15.76 -7.47 6.49
N GLU A 6 -14.94 -6.69 5.81
CA GLU A 6 -13.55 -7.06 5.54
C GLU A 6 -12.76 -7.17 6.85
N SER A 7 -11.83 -8.12 6.89
CA SER A 7 -10.90 -8.24 8.00
C SER A 7 -10.07 -6.95 8.12
N LEU A 8 -9.64 -6.62 9.33
CA LEU A 8 -8.79 -5.43 9.58
C LEU A 8 -7.52 -5.45 8.72
N ILE A 9 -6.97 -6.64 8.47
CA ILE A 9 -5.80 -6.84 7.62
C ILE A 9 -6.11 -6.43 6.18
N LYS A 10 -7.24 -6.87 5.62
CA LYS A 10 -7.62 -6.56 4.25
C LYS A 10 -7.89 -5.06 4.06
N LYS A 11 -8.55 -4.42 5.03
CA LYS A 11 -8.72 -2.96 5.04
C LYS A 11 -7.39 -2.21 5.04
N ARG A 12 -6.42 -2.68 5.83
CA ARG A 12 -5.06 -2.11 5.85
C ARG A 12 -4.35 -2.31 4.51
N GLN A 13 -4.48 -3.48 3.89
CA GLN A 13 -3.90 -3.74 2.57
C GLN A 13 -4.46 -2.79 1.52
N ASN A 14 -5.79 -2.67 1.42
CA ASN A 14 -6.45 -1.74 0.51
C ASN A 14 -5.96 -0.30 0.73
N HIS A 15 -5.84 0.15 1.98
CA HIS A 15 -5.33 1.48 2.29
C HIS A 15 -3.88 1.70 1.83
N ILE A 16 -3.00 0.72 2.04
CA ILE A 16 -1.59 0.77 1.58
C ILE A 16 -1.54 0.81 0.04
N GLU A 17 -2.37 0.02 -0.64
CA GLU A 17 -2.44 -0.01 -2.10
C GLU A 17 -2.89 1.33 -2.69
N ILE A 18 -3.93 1.92 -2.11
CA ILE A 18 -4.42 3.25 -2.49
C ILE A 18 -3.34 4.30 -2.24
N GLN A 19 -2.72 4.29 -1.06
CA GLN A 19 -1.65 5.24 -0.73
C GLN A 19 -0.48 5.13 -1.72
N GLU A 20 -0.05 3.91 -2.06
CA GLU A 20 1.06 3.68 -2.98
C GLU A 20 0.71 4.09 -4.42
N LYS A 21 -0.52 3.86 -4.88
CA LYS A 21 -1.05 4.36 -6.16
C LYS A 21 -0.86 5.89 -6.25
N TRP A 22 -1.33 6.62 -5.24
CA TRP A 22 -1.26 8.09 -5.24
C TRP A 22 0.14 8.65 -5.09
N ILE A 23 1.02 7.98 -4.33
CA ILE A 23 2.44 8.36 -4.26
C ILE A 23 3.11 8.22 -5.63
N ARG A 24 2.83 7.14 -6.38
CA ARG A 24 3.36 6.97 -7.75
C ARG A 24 2.80 8.04 -8.68
N CYS A 25 1.50 8.34 -8.62
CA CYS A 25 0.90 9.44 -9.38
C CYS A 25 1.56 10.79 -9.07
N ALA A 26 1.85 11.08 -7.80
CA ALA A 26 2.56 12.29 -7.38
C ALA A 26 3.96 12.38 -8.01
N ALA A 27 4.70 11.27 -7.99
CA ALA A 27 6.05 11.19 -8.57
C ALA A 27 6.02 11.41 -10.09
N LEU A 28 5.07 10.79 -10.80
CA LEU A 28 4.90 10.97 -12.24
C LEU A 28 4.51 12.41 -12.61
N LEU A 29 3.56 13.00 -11.88
CA LEU A 29 3.14 14.37 -12.12
C LEU A 29 4.30 15.34 -11.91
N TYR A 30 5.06 15.16 -10.83
CA TYR A 30 6.23 15.99 -10.58
C TYR A 30 7.29 15.87 -11.69
N LYS A 31 7.57 14.67 -12.19
CA LYS A 31 8.48 14.48 -13.34
C LYS A 31 7.98 15.25 -14.57
N ALA A 32 6.71 15.09 -14.93
CA ALA A 32 6.10 15.78 -16.05
C ALA A 32 6.16 17.32 -15.89
N GLU A 33 5.97 17.84 -14.67
CA GLU A 33 6.13 19.26 -14.39
C GLU A 33 7.57 19.77 -14.48
N GLN A 34 8.55 18.96 -14.09
CA GLN A 34 9.96 19.32 -14.23
C GLN A 34 10.42 19.33 -15.69
N GLU A 35 9.84 18.47 -16.52
CA GLU A 35 10.09 18.36 -17.95
C GLU A 35 9.46 19.50 -18.77
N LYS A 36 8.52 20.27 -18.20
CA LYS A 36 7.99 21.47 -18.86
C LYS A 36 9.12 22.43 -19.22
N GLN A 37 9.27 22.67 -20.52
CA GLN A 37 10.20 23.66 -21.07
C GLN A 37 9.45 24.98 -21.24
N GLY A 38 9.81 26.00 -20.46
CA GLY A 38 9.21 27.33 -20.55
C GLY A 38 9.43 28.20 -19.33
N THR A 39 8.97 29.45 -19.42
CA THR A 39 8.93 30.46 -18.34
C THR A 39 7.80 30.24 -17.34
N GLU A 40 6.98 29.20 -17.52
CA GLU A 40 5.91 28.85 -16.59
C GLU A 40 6.48 28.41 -15.25
N GLU A 41 5.85 28.87 -14.16
CA GLU A 41 6.24 28.50 -12.80
C GLU A 41 6.06 26.99 -12.60
N LYS A 42 7.17 26.28 -12.42
CA LYS A 42 7.16 24.85 -12.07
C LYS A 42 6.61 24.68 -10.67
N LYS A 43 5.66 23.76 -10.47
CA LYS A 43 5.18 23.52 -9.11
C LYS A 43 6.22 22.75 -8.31
N GLY A 44 6.33 23.12 -7.04
CA GLY A 44 7.19 22.43 -6.10
C GLY A 44 6.58 21.09 -5.68
N LEU A 45 7.43 20.16 -5.23
CA LEU A 45 7.02 18.83 -4.77
C LEU A 45 5.90 18.88 -3.71
N ARG A 46 5.94 19.87 -2.80
CA ARG A 46 4.91 20.04 -1.75
C ARG A 46 3.55 20.39 -2.33
N THR A 47 3.51 21.20 -3.37
CA THR A 47 2.27 21.58 -4.06
C THR A 47 1.67 20.36 -4.73
N VAL A 48 2.50 19.60 -5.46
CA VAL A 48 2.09 18.32 -6.08
C VAL A 48 1.55 17.33 -5.05
N CYS A 49 2.20 17.18 -3.89
CA CYS A 49 1.72 16.29 -2.84
C CYS A 49 0.33 16.70 -2.31
N LYS A 50 0.08 18.00 -2.10
CA LYS A 50 -1.24 18.50 -1.68
C LYS A 50 -2.31 18.25 -2.72
N GLU A 51 -2.01 18.55 -3.99
CA GLU A 51 -2.93 18.28 -5.10
C GLU A 51 -3.29 16.79 -5.20
N MET A 52 -2.35 15.88 -4.95
CA MET A 52 -2.65 14.45 -4.96
C MET A 52 -3.50 13.99 -3.78
N VAL A 53 -3.32 14.58 -2.59
CA VAL A 53 -4.19 14.29 -1.43
C VAL A 53 -5.62 14.74 -1.72
N GLU A 54 -5.79 15.93 -2.30
CA GLU A 54 -7.10 16.44 -2.69
C GLU A 54 -7.75 15.57 -3.78
N ARG A 55 -7.00 15.15 -4.79
CA ARG A 55 -7.49 14.24 -5.83
C ARG A 55 -7.86 12.86 -5.29
N CYS A 56 -7.07 12.30 -4.36
CA CYS A 56 -7.43 11.03 -3.71
C CYS A 56 -8.76 11.13 -2.96
N TRP A 57 -9.00 12.25 -2.29
CA TRP A 57 -10.27 12.48 -1.61
C TRP A 57 -11.45 12.59 -2.60
N GLN A 58 -11.23 13.18 -3.77
CA GLN A 58 -12.26 13.31 -4.80
C GLN A 58 -12.57 11.98 -5.51
N GLU A 59 -11.54 11.20 -5.85
CA GLU A 59 -11.68 9.98 -6.65
C GLU A 59 -11.94 8.73 -5.80
N ASP A 60 -11.10 8.48 -4.80
CA ASP A 60 -11.12 7.24 -4.02
C ASP A 60 -11.82 7.42 -2.66
N GLN A 61 -12.22 8.64 -2.30
CA GLN A 61 -12.87 9.00 -1.01
C GLN A 61 -12.09 8.55 0.24
N GLU A 62 -10.78 8.35 0.08
CA GLU A 62 -9.89 7.88 1.13
C GLU A 62 -8.98 9.00 1.63
N ARG A 63 -8.76 9.04 2.94
CA ARG A 63 -7.85 10.01 3.57
C ARG A 63 -6.45 9.41 3.62
N ILE A 64 -5.64 9.75 2.63
CA ILE A 64 -4.24 9.35 2.58
C ILE A 64 -3.31 10.51 2.95
N THR A 65 -2.10 10.16 3.37
CA THR A 65 -1.00 11.11 3.52
C THR A 65 0.04 10.85 2.44
N VAL A 66 0.31 11.86 1.61
CA VAL A 66 1.38 11.83 0.60
C VAL A 66 2.50 12.73 1.10
N ASP A 67 3.54 12.12 1.68
CA ASP A 67 4.68 12.87 2.22
C ASP A 67 5.74 13.16 1.16
N LYS A 68 6.34 14.36 1.25
CA LYS A 68 7.38 14.86 0.35
C LYS A 68 8.57 13.89 0.30
N GLN A 69 9.01 13.38 1.45
CA GLN A 69 10.19 12.52 1.51
C GLN A 69 9.90 11.18 0.82
N THR A 70 8.71 10.63 1.02
CA THR A 70 8.29 9.38 0.39
C THR A 70 8.22 9.52 -1.13
N VAL A 71 7.65 10.61 -1.65
CA VAL A 71 7.64 10.90 -3.09
C VAL A 71 9.06 11.08 -3.63
N SER A 72 9.94 11.78 -2.90
CA SER A 72 11.35 11.94 -3.29
C SER A 72 12.10 10.60 -3.37
N GLN A 73 11.85 9.69 -2.43
CA GLN A 73 12.45 8.35 -2.45
C GLN A 73 11.96 7.54 -3.66
N ARG A 74 10.67 7.63 -3.99
CA ARG A 74 10.09 6.98 -5.18
C ARG A 74 10.66 7.54 -6.49
N LEU A 75 10.89 8.86 -6.54
CA LEU A 75 11.57 9.49 -7.67
C LEU A 75 13.01 8.98 -7.85
N ALA A 76 13.70 8.67 -6.75
CA ALA A 76 15.03 8.05 -6.74
C ALA A 76 15.01 6.54 -7.03
N GLY A 77 13.84 5.95 -7.29
CA GLY A 77 13.70 4.51 -7.60
C GLY A 77 13.67 3.61 -6.37
N ILE A 78 13.58 4.16 -5.16
CA ILE A 78 13.46 3.35 -3.94
C ILE A 78 12.05 2.77 -3.86
N GLN A 79 11.97 1.45 -3.74
CA GLN A 79 10.71 0.70 -3.64
C GLN A 79 10.02 0.88 -2.28
N SER A 80 8.72 0.57 -2.25
CA SER A 80 7.99 0.49 -0.98
C SER A 80 8.36 -0.77 -0.21
N GLN A 81 8.18 -0.76 1.11
CA GLN A 81 8.33 -1.99 1.89
C GLN A 81 7.37 -3.09 1.40
N ALA A 82 6.13 -2.73 1.04
CA ALA A 82 5.18 -3.69 0.48
C ALA A 82 5.66 -4.29 -0.85
N GLN A 83 6.26 -3.48 -1.73
CA GLN A 83 6.86 -3.96 -2.99
C GLN A 83 8.07 -4.85 -2.72
N SER A 84 8.99 -4.41 -1.85
CA SER A 84 10.19 -5.17 -1.52
C SER A 84 9.84 -6.53 -0.88
N ASN A 85 8.87 -6.56 0.03
CA ASN A 85 8.41 -7.80 0.66
C ASN A 85 7.71 -8.73 -0.35
N ALA A 86 6.95 -8.17 -1.30
CA ALA A 86 6.35 -8.94 -2.39
C ALA A 86 7.41 -9.53 -3.32
N GLU A 87 8.46 -8.78 -3.66
CA GLU A 87 9.58 -9.25 -4.50
C GLU A 87 10.42 -10.32 -3.80
N ARG A 88 10.64 -10.19 -2.48
CA ARG A 88 11.41 -11.16 -1.70
C ARG A 88 10.68 -12.48 -1.46
N ASN A 89 9.40 -12.60 -1.86
CA ASN A 89 8.56 -13.75 -1.53
C ASN A 89 8.62 -14.10 -0.03
N GLU A 90 8.68 -13.09 0.85
CA GLU A 90 8.60 -13.29 2.31
C GLU A 90 7.18 -13.77 2.74
N ALA A 91 6.22 -13.76 1.81
CA ALA A 91 4.92 -14.38 2.00
C ALA A 91 5.00 -15.90 1.80
N LEU A 92 4.39 -16.66 2.71
CA LEU A 92 4.22 -18.11 2.58
C LEU A 92 3.65 -18.44 1.20
N ASN A 93 4.30 -19.35 0.48
CA ASN A 93 3.79 -19.77 -0.81
C ASN A 93 2.45 -20.51 -0.62
N ALA A 94 1.68 -20.69 -1.70
CA ALA A 94 0.33 -21.25 -1.62
C ALA A 94 0.29 -22.63 -0.96
N GLU A 95 1.34 -23.44 -1.14
CA GLU A 95 1.49 -24.77 -0.52
C GLU A 95 1.80 -24.70 0.98
N GLU A 96 2.69 -23.79 1.39
CA GLU A 96 3.03 -23.57 2.79
C GLU A 96 1.80 -23.03 3.55
N SER A 97 1.08 -22.09 2.94
CA SER A 97 -0.18 -21.56 3.48
C SER A 97 -1.23 -22.65 3.66
N LYS A 98 -1.42 -23.52 2.64
CA LYS A 98 -2.35 -24.67 2.74
C LYS A 98 -1.94 -25.64 3.84
N SER A 99 -0.64 -25.91 3.97
CA SER A 99 -0.10 -26.82 4.98
C SER A 99 -0.27 -26.28 6.40
N LEU A 100 -0.09 -24.98 6.61
CA LEU A 100 -0.33 -24.34 7.90
C LEU A 100 -1.81 -24.27 8.25
N ILE A 101 -2.67 -23.95 7.28
CA ILE A 101 -4.13 -23.94 7.48
C ILE A 101 -4.62 -25.35 7.84
N SER A 102 -4.19 -26.37 7.09
CA SER A 102 -4.59 -27.76 7.36
C SER A 102 -4.09 -28.25 8.73
N TYR A 103 -2.85 -27.91 9.10
CA TYR A 103 -2.30 -28.19 10.41
C TYR A 103 -3.08 -27.52 11.54
N ALA A 104 -3.39 -26.23 11.41
CA ALA A 104 -4.17 -25.48 12.40
C ALA A 104 -5.59 -26.05 12.57
N VAL A 105 -6.25 -26.41 11.46
CA VAL A 105 -7.57 -27.08 11.49
C VAL A 105 -7.47 -28.44 12.18
N ASN A 106 -6.43 -29.22 11.89
CA ASN A 106 -6.22 -30.52 12.50
C ASN A 106 -5.98 -30.41 14.02
N ILE A 107 -5.18 -29.43 14.48
CA ILE A 107 -5.00 -29.14 15.90
C ILE A 107 -6.32 -28.74 16.57
N ALA A 108 -7.08 -27.84 15.94
CA ALA A 108 -8.36 -27.38 16.48
C ALA A 108 -9.36 -28.54 16.62
N GLN A 109 -9.40 -29.46 15.64
CA GLN A 109 -10.23 -30.66 15.69
C GLN A 109 -9.79 -31.65 16.77
N ARG A 110 -8.49 -31.71 17.09
CA ARG A 110 -7.94 -32.58 18.13
C ARG A 110 -8.18 -32.05 19.56
N GLY A 111 -8.79 -30.88 19.71
CA GLY A 111 -9.23 -30.37 21.01
C GLY A 111 -8.10 -30.02 21.97
N PHE A 112 -6.96 -29.52 21.46
CA PHE A 112 -5.87 -29.06 22.33
C PHE A 112 -6.39 -27.98 23.30
N PRO A 113 -6.15 -28.12 24.63
CA PRO A 113 -6.57 -27.13 25.59
C PRO A 113 -5.77 -25.83 25.36
N LEU A 114 -6.47 -24.73 25.11
CA LEU A 114 -5.90 -23.38 24.96
C LEU A 114 -5.47 -22.76 26.30
N THR A 115 -4.83 -23.53 27.18
CA THR A 115 -4.41 -23.06 28.51
C THR A 115 -2.99 -23.51 28.83
N PRO A 116 -2.08 -22.60 29.23
CA PRO A 116 -0.80 -22.97 29.81
C PRO A 116 -1.02 -23.48 31.25
N HIS A 117 -0.39 -24.60 31.59
CA HIS A 117 -0.10 -24.97 32.98
C HIS A 117 1.32 -24.52 33.33
#